data_AF-A0A453A370-F1
#
_entry.id   AF-A0A453A370-F1
#
_cell.length_a   1.000
_cell.length_b   1.000
_cell.length_c   1.000
_cell.angle_alpha   90.00
_cell.angle_beta   90.00
_cell.angle_gamma   90.00
#
_symmetry.space_group_name_H-M   'P 1'
#
loop_
_entity.id
_entity.type
_entity.pdbx_description
1 polymer ?
#
loop_
_entity_poly.entity_id
_entity_poly.type
_entity_poly.pdbx_seq_one_letter_code
_entity_poly.pdbx_strand_id
1 'polypeptide(L)'
;VLQGDANTAYFQAIANGRRRRNTIPLLWDGATLLQRPADIRAHVDGFYRALFAAPPRGGLALAPHFWVGPQCVSAADNAALTAPFSEEEVWLAIKGMNPSSAPGPDGLPVKFFQT
;
A
#
# COMPACT_ATOMS: atom_id res chain seq x y z
N VAL A 1 -13.91 -20.68 22.26
CA VAL A 1 -14.41 -19.49 21.52
C VAL A 1 -13.81 -18.26 22.19
N LEU A 2 -12.82 -17.62 21.55
CA LEU A 2 -12.26 -16.36 22.04
C LEU A 2 -13.35 -15.29 21.95
N GLN A 3 -13.50 -14.44 22.96
CA GLN A 3 -14.63 -13.52 23.13
C GLN A 3 -14.77 -12.45 22.02
N GLY A 4 -13.94 -12.47 20.98
CA GLY A 4 -14.04 -11.60 19.79
C GLY A 4 -14.72 -12.22 18.56
N ASP A 5 -14.89 -13.55 18.51
CA ASP A 5 -15.53 -14.21 17.34
C ASP A 5 -17.05 -14.20 17.40
N ALA A 6 -17.61 -14.09 18.61
CA ALA A 6 -19.05 -13.99 18.78
C ALA A 6 -19.48 -12.55 18.51
N ASN A 7 -20.26 -12.34 17.45
CA ASN A 7 -20.85 -11.06 17.09
C ASN A 7 -21.98 -10.69 18.06
N THR A 8 -21.62 -10.43 19.32
CA THR A 8 -22.55 -10.11 20.40
C THR A 8 -23.22 -8.76 20.19
N ALA A 9 -24.34 -8.52 20.87
CA ALA A 9 -25.04 -7.25 20.83
C ALA A 9 -24.14 -6.05 21.18
N TYR A 10 -23.16 -6.25 22.07
CA TYR A 10 -22.16 -5.25 22.43
C TYR A 10 -21.28 -4.84 21.22
N PHE A 11 -20.70 -5.81 20.51
CA PHE A 11 -19.87 -5.51 19.33
C PHE A 11 -20.68 -4.95 18.16
N GLN A 12 -21.92 -5.42 17.98
CA GLN A 12 -22.86 -4.83 17.02
C GLN A 12 -23.16 -3.36 17.34
N ALA A 13 -23.40 -3.01 18.61
CA ALA A 13 -23.64 -1.64 19.02
C ALA A 13 -22.42 -0.74 18.73
N ILE A 14 -21.21 -1.24 18.98
CA ILE A 14 -19.97 -0.52 18.63
C ILE A 14 -19.84 -0.35 17.12
N ALA A 15 -20.06 -1.40 16.33
CA ALA A 15 -19.97 -1.36 14.88
C ALA A 15 -20.99 -0.37 14.28
N ASN A 16 -22.23 -0.40 14.76
CA ASN A 16 -23.27 0.54 14.36
C ASN A 16 -22.95 1.98 14.78
N GLY A 17 -22.38 2.17 15.97
CA GLY A 17 -21.90 3.48 16.42
C GLY A 17 -20.78 4.03 15.55
N ARG A 18 -19.83 3.17 15.12
CA ARG A 18 -18.79 3.53 14.14
C ARG A 18 -19.41 3.85 12.77
N ARG A 19 -20.32 3.00 12.29
CA ARG A 19 -21.03 3.21 11.01
C ARG A 19 -21.75 4.56 10.98
N ARG A 20 -22.50 4.89 12.03
CA ARG A 20 -23.24 6.17 12.12
C ARG A 20 -22.30 7.38 12.10
N ARG A 21 -21.17 7.31 12.81
CA ARG A 21 -20.16 8.39 12.82
C ARG A 21 -19.42 8.54 11.50
N ASN A 22 -19.18 7.43 10.80
CA ASN A 22 -18.38 7.42 9.57
C ASN A 22 -19.24 7.51 8.29
N THR A 23 -20.57 7.53 8.41
CA THR A 23 -21.46 7.71 7.26
C THR A 23 -21.48 9.19 6.87
N ILE A 24 -21.23 9.46 5.60
CA ILE A 24 -21.34 10.80 5.02
C ILE A 24 -22.67 10.85 4.26
N PRO A 25 -23.76 11.38 4.84
CA PRO A 25 -25.06 11.41 4.19
C PRO A 25 -25.15 12.50 3.12
N LEU A 26 -24.33 13.54 3.25
CA LEU A 26 -24.36 14.76 2.45
C LEU A 26 -22.92 15.24 2.25
N LEU A 27 -22.57 15.64 1.03
CA LEU A 27 -21.26 16.20 0.72
C LEU A 27 -21.43 17.37 -0.25
N TRP A 28 -20.80 18.51 0.05
CA TRP A 28 -20.76 19.65 -0.86
C TRP A 28 -19.56 19.56 -1.79
N ASP A 29 -19.81 19.67 -3.09
CA ASP A 29 -18.82 19.87 -4.14
C ASP A 29 -18.98 21.28 -4.71
N GLY A 30 -18.26 22.25 -4.11
CA GLY A 30 -18.45 23.67 -4.38
C GLY A 30 -19.88 24.10 -4.06
N ALA A 31 -20.64 24.49 -5.09
CA ALA A 31 -22.05 24.89 -4.99
C ALA A 31 -23.04 23.73 -5.14
N THR A 32 -22.57 22.51 -5.44
CA THR A 32 -23.43 21.33 -5.67
C THR A 32 -23.52 20.47 -4.42
N LEU A 33 -24.73 20.10 -4.00
CA LEU A 33 -24.94 19.18 -2.90
C LEU A 33 -25.13 17.74 -3.39
N LEU A 34 -24.22 16.85 -3.02
CA LEU A 34 -24.29 15.41 -3.26
C LEU A 34 -25.02 14.72 -2.11
N GLN A 35 -26.10 14.01 -2.42
CA GLN A 35 -26.92 13.27 -1.44
C GLN A 35 -26.99 11.77 -1.72
N ARG A 36 -26.78 11.36 -2.98
CA ARG A 36 -26.81 9.95 -3.35
C ARG A 36 -25.47 9.32 -2.95
N PRO A 37 -25.45 8.18 -2.23
CA PRO A 37 -24.21 7.53 -1.81
C PRO A 37 -23.27 7.20 -2.98
N ALA A 38 -23.81 6.86 -4.15
CA ALA A 38 -23.02 6.58 -5.34
C ALA A 38 -22.25 7.83 -5.84
N ASP A 39 -22.88 9.01 -5.80
CA ASP A 39 -22.24 10.26 -6.23
C ASP A 39 -21.17 10.69 -5.25
N ILE A 40 -21.46 10.61 -3.94
CA ILE A 40 -20.49 10.89 -2.87
C ILE A 40 -19.26 10.00 -3.03
N ARG A 41 -19.47 8.70 -3.26
CA ARG A 41 -18.38 7.75 -3.51
C ARG A 41 -17.57 8.13 -4.75
N ALA A 42 -18.23 8.37 -5.88
CA ALA A 42 -17.55 8.71 -7.13
C ALA A 42 -16.71 9.99 -6.99
N HIS A 43 -17.25 11.00 -6.29
CA HIS A 43 -16.55 12.25 -6.04
C HIS A 43 -15.31 12.04 -5.15
N VAL A 44 -15.44 11.33 -4.02
CA VAL A 44 -14.32 11.03 -3.11
C VAL A 44 -13.24 10.20 -3.81
N ASP A 45 -13.64 9.14 -4.53
CA ASP A 45 -12.72 8.28 -5.27
C ASP A 45 -11.98 9.10 -6.35
N GLY A 46 -12.69 9.96 -7.08
CA GLY A 46 -12.10 10.85 -8.10
C GLY A 46 -11.12 11.84 -7.51
N PHE A 47 -11.47 12.49 -6.39
CA PHE A 47 -10.60 13.44 -5.69
C PHE A 47 -9.27 12.80 -5.28
N TYR A 48 -9.32 11.66 -4.59
CA TYR A 48 -8.10 11.00 -4.12
C TYR A 48 -7.30 10.38 -5.26
N ARG A 49 -7.96 9.87 -6.31
CA ARG A 49 -7.27 9.45 -7.52
C ARG A 49 -6.50 10.59 -8.15
N ALA A 50 -7.08 11.78 -8.24
CA ALA A 50 -6.40 12.95 -8.79
C ALA A 50 -5.27 13.43 -7.86
N LEU A 51 -5.49 13.44 -6.54
CA LEU A 51 -4.51 13.85 -5.55
C LEU A 51 -3.27 12.94 -5.53
N PHE A 52 -3.47 11.63 -5.68
CA PHE A 52 -2.40 10.62 -5.71
C PHE A 52 -1.98 10.22 -7.13
N ALA A 53 -2.57 10.81 -8.17
CA ALA A 53 -2.06 10.65 -9.51
C ALA A 53 -0.70 11.34 -9.61
N ALA A 54 0.22 10.73 -10.35
CA ALA A 54 1.44 11.42 -10.71
C ALA A 54 1.06 12.72 -11.45
N PRO A 55 1.66 13.87 -11.12
CA PRO A 55 1.47 15.07 -11.92
C PRO A 55 1.83 14.76 -13.37
N PRO A 56 1.15 15.37 -14.36
CA PRO A 56 1.54 15.23 -15.75
C PRO A 56 3.02 15.56 -15.82
N ARG A 57 3.82 14.62 -16.35
CA ARG A 57 5.26 14.83 -16.53
C ARG A 57 5.40 16.12 -17.31
N GLY A 58 5.95 17.16 -16.69
CA GLY A 58 6.34 18.36 -17.44
C GLY A 58 7.18 17.90 -18.62
N GLY A 59 7.02 18.51 -19.80
CA GLY A 59 7.62 18.06 -21.06
C GLY A 59 9.15 17.97 -21.10
N LEU A 60 9.82 18.13 -19.96
CA LEU A 60 11.21 17.78 -19.74
C LEU A 60 11.35 16.26 -19.58
N ALA A 61 11.79 15.62 -20.65
CA ALA A 61 12.43 14.31 -20.58
C ALA A 61 13.94 14.49 -20.68
N LEU A 62 14.70 13.65 -19.97
CA LEU A 62 16.13 13.52 -20.22
C LEU A 62 16.34 13.03 -21.66
N ALA A 63 17.40 13.54 -22.33
CA ALA A 63 17.77 13.03 -23.63
C ALA A 63 18.07 11.52 -23.54
N PRO A 64 17.79 10.72 -24.59
CA PRO A 64 18.03 9.27 -24.56
C PRO A 64 19.46 8.86 -24.21
N HIS A 65 20.42 9.76 -24.40
CA HIS A 65 21.86 9.60 -24.17
C HIS A 65 22.36 10.53 -23.05
N PHE A 66 21.46 10.93 -22.13
CA PHE A 66 21.81 11.81 -21.01
C PHE A 66 22.91 11.21 -20.12
N TRP A 67 22.86 9.89 -19.92
CA TRP A 67 23.91 9.14 -19.24
C TRP A 67 24.86 8.54 -20.29
N VAL A 68 26.17 8.77 -20.10
CA VAL A 68 27.22 8.24 -20.97
C VAL A 68 28.38 7.69 -20.15
N GLY A 69 28.93 6.56 -20.63
CA GLY A 69 30.13 5.92 -20.10
C GLY A 69 29.99 5.47 -18.64
N PRO A 70 30.87 5.91 -17.72
CA PRO A 70 30.93 5.42 -16.33
C PRO A 70 29.72 5.80 -15.46
N GLN A 71 28.79 6.61 -15.99
CA GLN A 71 27.52 6.93 -15.33
C GLN A 71 26.47 5.84 -15.54
N CYS A 72 26.69 4.94 -16.50
CA CYS A 72 25.84 3.77 -16.72
C CYS A 72 26.34 2.60 -15.88
N VAL A 73 25.40 1.81 -15.37
CA VAL A 73 25.69 0.52 -14.75
C VAL A 73 26.44 -0.36 -15.76
N SER A 74 27.56 -0.96 -15.34
CA SER A 74 28.34 -1.81 -16.24
C SER A 74 27.55 -3.06 -16.63
N ALA A 75 27.93 -3.72 -17.72
CA ALA A 75 27.28 -4.97 -18.11
C ALA A 75 27.41 -6.06 -17.02
N ALA A 76 28.55 -6.07 -16.31
CA ALA A 76 28.80 -7.01 -15.20
C ALA A 76 27.90 -6.69 -13.99
N ASP A 77 27.80 -5.43 -13.61
CA ASP A 77 26.92 -5.01 -12.51
C ASP A 77 25.46 -5.28 -12.85
N ASN A 78 25.04 -5.01 -14.09
CA ASN A 78 23.67 -5.27 -14.52
C ASN A 78 23.35 -6.79 -14.51
N ALA A 79 24.31 -7.62 -14.92
CA ALA A 79 24.18 -9.08 -14.83
C ALA A 79 24.04 -9.54 -13.37
N ALA A 80 24.81 -8.96 -12.45
CA ALA A 80 24.69 -9.25 -11.02
C ALA A 80 23.36 -8.77 -10.42
N LEU A 81 22.93 -7.55 -10.73
CA LEU A 81 21.69 -6.94 -10.21
C LEU A 81 20.43 -7.64 -10.71
N THR A 82 20.50 -8.27 -11.89
CA THR A 82 19.38 -9.00 -12.51
C THR A 82 19.49 -10.51 -12.37
N ALA A 83 20.55 -11.00 -11.70
CA ALA A 83 20.70 -12.42 -11.42
C ALA A 83 19.56 -12.91 -10.51
N PRO A 84 19.11 -14.17 -10.67
CA PRO A 84 18.21 -14.79 -9.70
C PRO A 84 18.91 -14.92 -8.35
N PHE A 85 18.15 -14.80 -7.26
CA PHE A 85 18.66 -14.98 -5.91
C PHE A 85 19.16 -16.41 -5.69
N SER A 86 20.28 -16.55 -4.97
CA SER A 86 20.76 -17.85 -4.52
C SER A 86 20.03 -18.31 -3.25
N GLU A 87 20.03 -19.61 -2.99
CA GLU A 87 19.45 -20.16 -1.75
C GLU A 87 20.16 -19.62 -0.51
N GLU A 88 21.49 -19.48 -0.58
CA GLU A 88 22.31 -18.94 0.49
C GLU A 88 21.98 -17.47 0.78
N GLU A 89 21.80 -16.64 -0.25
CA GLU A 89 21.40 -15.24 -0.11
C GLU A 89 20.03 -15.13 0.57
N VAL A 90 19.06 -15.94 0.13
CA VAL A 90 17.72 -15.98 0.72
C VAL A 90 17.80 -16.37 2.20
N TRP A 91 18.59 -17.39 2.54
CA TRP A 91 18.73 -17.85 3.92
C TRP A 91 19.42 -16.82 4.83
N LEU A 92 20.45 -16.14 4.33
CA LEU A 92 21.11 -15.05 5.04
C LEU A 92 20.15 -13.88 5.29
N ALA A 93 19.34 -13.52 4.29
CA ALA A 93 18.33 -12.47 4.42
C ALA A 93 17.31 -12.82 5.49
N ILE A 94 16.77 -14.06 5.48
CA ILE A 94 15.81 -14.54 6.49
C ILE A 94 16.41 -14.49 7.89
N LYS A 95 17.65 -14.97 8.08
CA LYS A 95 18.36 -14.93 9.37
C LYS A 95 18.66 -13.51 9.86
N GLY A 96 18.86 -12.57 8.95
CA GLY A 96 19.11 -11.16 9.28
C GLY A 96 17.87 -10.37 9.71
N MET A 97 16.66 -10.91 9.52
CA MET A 97 15.43 -10.22 9.90
C MET A 97 15.27 -10.12 11.42
N ASN A 98 14.71 -9.02 11.91
CA ASN A 98 14.35 -8.87 13.32
C ASN A 98 13.21 -9.85 13.70
N PRO A 99 13.42 -10.81 14.62
CA PRO A 99 12.43 -11.82 14.98
C PRO A 99 11.17 -11.26 15.63
N SER A 100 11.26 -10.04 16.20
CA SER A 100 10.18 -9.37 16.94
C SER A 100 9.38 -8.37 16.09
N SER A 101 9.63 -8.31 14.77
CA SER A 101 8.85 -7.47 13.86
C SER A 101 7.40 -7.93 13.79
N ALA A 102 6.49 -6.96 13.58
CA ALA A 102 5.07 -7.26 13.40
C ALA A 102 4.85 -8.15 12.17
N PRO A 103 3.91 -9.12 12.23
CA PRO A 103 3.60 -9.99 11.11
C PRO A 103 2.98 -9.21 9.94
N GLY A 104 3.15 -9.75 8.74
CA GLY A 104 2.53 -9.21 7.54
C GLY A 104 1.03 -9.51 7.46
N PRO A 105 0.39 -9.22 6.31
CA PRO A 105 -1.01 -9.58 6.06
C PRO A 105 -1.32 -11.09 6.17
N ASP A 106 -0.28 -11.93 6.10
CA ASP A 106 -0.35 -13.39 6.28
C ASP A 106 -0.44 -13.83 7.75
N GLY A 107 -0.15 -12.94 8.71
CA GLY A 107 -0.18 -13.22 10.13
C GLY A 107 1.00 -14.07 10.64
N LEU A 108 1.98 -14.41 9.80
CA LEU A 108 3.12 -15.22 10.19
C LEU A 108 4.26 -14.33 10.72
N PRO A 109 4.77 -14.59 11.95
CA PRO A 109 5.90 -13.82 12.47
C PRO A 109 7.21 -14.26 11.80
N VAL A 110 8.19 -13.36 11.74
CA VAL A 110 9.53 -13.63 11.16
C VAL A 110 10.18 -14.90 11.72
N LYS A 111 9.99 -15.16 13.02
CA LYS A 111 10.53 -16.34 13.71
C LYS A 111 10.09 -17.67 13.09
N PHE A 112 8.92 -17.72 12.44
CA PHE A 112 8.43 -18.91 11.74
C PHE A 112 9.37 -19.34 10.61
N PHE A 113 9.96 -18.37 9.90
CA PHE A 113 10.84 -18.62 8.74
C PHE A 113 12.31 -18.84 9.13
N GLN A 114 12.70 -18.49 10.37
CA GLN A 114 14.06 -18.65 10.87
C GLN A 114 14.31 -20.01 11.55
N THR A 115 13.29 -20.86 11.63
CA THR A 115 13.35 -22.22 12.17
C THR A 115 13.98 -23.18 11.17
#